data_AF-A0A7C4N808-F1
#
_entry.id   AF-A0A7C4N808-F1
#
_cell.length_a   1.000
_cell.length_b   1.000
_cell.length_c   1.000
_cell.angle_alpha   90.00
_cell.angle_beta   90.00
_cell.angle_gamma   90.00
#
_symmetry.space_group_name_H-M   'P 1'
#
loop_
_entity.id
_entity.type
_entity.pdbx_description
1 polymer ?
#
loop_
_entity_poly.entity_id
_entity_poly.type
_entity_poly.pdbx_seq_one_letter_code
_entity_poly.pdbx_strand_id
1 'polypeptide(L)'
;QVVQHGLFELAERSVDLVVSGINYGENLGESITVSGTIGAALESASFRVPSIAISLQTSHEHYLSLSEEIDFSGAAYFLRLFAKRTLEHGLPPKTDLLKIDVPTRATRATPWRWTRLSQRRYFLPVKPQRRRPTDPGAMGFTTLENFDQVERDSDVYAVRVDHVVSVTPLTLDMTAPIALATLPH
;
A
#
# COMPACT_ATOMS: atom_id res chain seq x y z
N GLN A 1 9.75 0.95 14.23
CA GLN A 1 10.86 0.26 14.92
C GLN A 1 10.99 -1.22 14.54
N VAL A 2 9.90 -1.96 14.26
CA VAL A 2 10.00 -3.40 13.91
C VAL A 2 11.00 -3.72 12.79
N VAL A 3 11.10 -2.87 11.78
CA VAL A 3 12.06 -3.04 10.66
C VAL A 3 13.51 -2.92 11.15
N GLN A 4 13.81 -1.95 12.01
CA GLN A 4 15.17 -1.76 12.54
C GLN A 4 15.62 -2.96 13.38
N HIS A 5 14.75 -3.49 14.26
CA HIS A 5 15.03 -4.73 14.98
C HIS A 5 15.26 -5.89 14.01
N GLY A 6 14.41 -6.03 12.98
CA GLY A 6 14.57 -7.05 11.96
C GLY A 6 15.91 -6.96 11.22
N LEU A 7 16.31 -5.77 10.79
CA LEU A 7 17.51 -5.57 9.98
C LEU A 7 18.82 -5.61 10.78
N PHE A 8 18.83 -5.09 12.00
CA PHE A 8 20.08 -4.82 12.74
C PHE A 8 20.29 -5.68 13.99
N GLU A 9 19.22 -6.26 14.53
CA GLU A 9 19.30 -7.07 15.75
C GLU A 9 19.04 -8.56 15.47
N LEU A 10 18.02 -8.86 14.67
CA LEU A 10 17.52 -10.23 14.50
C LEU A 10 18.09 -10.95 13.28
N ALA A 11 18.40 -10.23 12.20
CA ALA A 11 18.94 -10.85 10.99
C ALA A 11 20.41 -11.25 11.18
N GLU A 12 20.69 -12.54 11.06
CA GLU A 12 22.06 -13.08 11.12
C GLU A 12 22.87 -12.82 9.82
N ARG A 13 22.19 -12.37 8.75
CA ARG A 13 22.78 -12.10 7.44
C ARG A 13 22.16 -10.85 6.81
N SER A 14 22.79 -10.35 5.74
CA SER A 14 22.23 -9.26 4.95
C SER A 14 20.83 -9.62 4.43
N VAL A 15 19.89 -8.68 4.57
CA VAL A 15 18.52 -8.82 4.09
C VAL A 15 18.43 -8.30 2.65
N ASP A 16 18.04 -9.18 1.74
CA ASP A 16 17.97 -8.87 0.30
C ASP A 16 16.61 -8.26 -0.12
N LEU A 17 15.56 -8.49 0.68
CA LEU A 17 14.20 -8.01 0.43
C LEU A 17 13.42 -7.97 1.75
N VAL A 18 12.68 -6.89 1.98
CA VAL A 18 11.68 -6.82 3.05
C VAL A 18 10.27 -6.88 2.47
N VAL A 19 9.41 -7.69 3.09
CA VAL A 19 7.98 -7.73 2.76
C VAL A 19 7.20 -7.21 3.96
N SER A 20 6.32 -6.23 3.71
CA SER A 20 5.31 -5.79 4.67
C SER A 20 3.93 -6.19 4.17
N GLY A 21 3.26 -7.06 4.91
CA GLY A 21 1.95 -7.60 4.53
C GLY A 21 1.82 -9.10 4.83
N ILE A 22 0.79 -9.78 4.34
CA ILE A 22 -0.30 -9.24 3.52
C ILE A 22 -1.27 -8.46 4.42
N ASN A 23 -1.44 -7.17 4.15
CA ASN A 23 -2.35 -6.35 4.94
C ASN A 23 -3.80 -6.77 4.72
N TYR A 24 -4.54 -6.71 5.82
CA TYR A 24 -5.98 -6.86 5.81
C TYR A 24 -6.61 -5.51 5.47
N GLY A 25 -7.13 -5.41 4.26
CA GLY A 25 -7.62 -4.16 3.69
C GLY A 25 -6.61 -3.51 2.76
N GLU A 26 -7.14 -2.96 1.67
CA GLU A 26 -6.37 -2.25 0.65
C GLU A 26 -5.81 -0.92 1.16
N ASN A 27 -4.77 -0.42 0.51
CA ASN A 27 -4.14 0.86 0.80
C ASN A 27 -4.23 1.78 -0.42
N LEU A 28 -5.41 2.10 -0.92
CA LEU A 28 -5.56 2.82 -2.21
C LEU A 28 -5.51 4.34 -2.08
N GLY A 29 -5.01 4.99 -3.14
CA GLY A 29 -5.11 6.43 -3.35
C GLY A 29 -4.30 7.27 -2.37
N GLU A 30 -4.70 8.51 -2.13
CA GLU A 30 -3.94 9.41 -1.24
C GLU A 30 -3.94 8.94 0.22
N SER A 31 -2.94 9.39 0.97
CA SER A 31 -2.74 9.12 2.40
C SER A 31 -2.31 7.70 2.77
N ILE A 32 -1.64 7.02 1.85
CA ILE A 32 -0.93 5.75 2.12
C ILE A 32 0.09 5.86 3.25
N THR A 33 0.57 7.06 3.55
CA THR A 33 1.56 7.32 4.62
C THR A 33 1.02 7.04 6.02
N VAL A 34 -0.31 6.96 6.19
CA VAL A 34 -0.94 6.56 7.47
C VAL A 34 -0.86 5.05 7.69
N SER A 35 -0.66 4.27 6.62
CA SER A 35 -0.62 2.82 6.68
C SER A 35 0.68 2.31 7.30
N GLY A 36 0.57 1.49 8.36
CA GLY A 36 1.72 0.83 8.96
C GLY A 36 2.42 -0.14 8.01
N THR A 37 1.68 -0.79 7.11
CA THR A 37 2.24 -1.68 6.07
C THR A 37 3.14 -0.91 5.11
N ILE A 38 2.65 0.22 4.62
CA ILE A 38 3.43 1.10 3.74
C ILE A 38 4.60 1.71 4.52
N GLY A 39 4.37 2.15 5.76
CA GLY A 39 5.39 2.72 6.63
C GLY A 39 6.57 1.77 6.88
N ALA A 40 6.32 0.49 7.13
CA ALA A 40 7.38 -0.50 7.29
C ALA A 40 8.17 -0.73 5.99
N ALA A 41 7.50 -0.74 4.83
CA ALA A 41 8.20 -0.85 3.55
C ALA A 41 9.04 0.39 3.23
N LEU A 42 8.52 1.59 3.51
CA LEU A 42 9.25 2.86 3.39
C LEU A 42 10.48 2.89 4.30
N GLU A 43 10.33 2.44 5.55
CA GLU A 43 11.44 2.36 6.51
C GLU A 43 12.55 1.44 5.99
N SER A 44 12.22 0.25 5.47
CA SER A 44 13.20 -0.64 4.84
C SER A 44 13.90 0.01 3.65
N ALA A 45 13.12 0.65 2.78
CA ALA A 45 13.65 1.34 1.61
C ALA A 45 14.65 2.45 2.00
N SER A 46 14.45 3.10 3.15
CA SER A 46 15.37 4.14 3.66
C SER A 46 16.76 3.60 3.99
N PHE A 47 16.86 2.31 4.34
CA PHE A 47 18.11 1.59 4.53
C PHE A 47 18.68 0.99 3.24
N ARG A 48 18.14 1.38 2.08
CA ARG A 48 18.48 0.85 0.74
C ARG A 48 18.23 -0.65 0.58
N VAL A 49 17.33 -1.21 1.39
CA VAL A 49 16.87 -2.59 1.24
C VAL A 49 15.56 -2.56 0.43
N PRO A 50 15.52 -3.17 -0.78
CA PRO A 50 14.30 -3.25 -1.58
C PRO A 50 13.14 -3.78 -0.74
N SER A 51 11.95 -3.22 -0.94
CA SER A 51 10.78 -3.66 -0.18
C SER A 51 9.51 -3.77 -1.01
N ILE A 52 8.60 -4.62 -0.52
CA ILE A 52 7.26 -4.81 -1.06
C ILE A 52 6.26 -4.58 0.08
N ALA A 53 5.35 -3.64 -0.10
CA ALA A 53 4.12 -3.56 0.70
C ALA A 53 2.98 -4.22 -0.09
N ILE A 54 2.29 -5.18 0.50
CA ILE A 54 1.17 -5.87 -0.16
C ILE A 54 -0.08 -5.90 0.70
N SER A 55 -1.22 -5.65 0.07
CA SER A 55 -2.52 -5.52 0.73
C SER A 55 -3.60 -6.29 -0.03
N LEU A 56 -4.52 -6.93 0.69
CA LEU A 56 -5.71 -7.57 0.12
C LEU A 56 -6.94 -6.69 0.38
N GLN A 57 -7.71 -6.38 -0.66
CA GLN A 57 -9.00 -5.71 -0.53
C GLN A 57 -9.95 -6.58 0.29
N THR A 58 -10.57 -6.01 1.32
CA THR A 58 -11.54 -6.71 2.19
C THR A 58 -12.84 -5.93 2.28
N SER A 59 -13.92 -6.58 2.73
CA SER A 59 -15.19 -5.87 2.99
C SER A 59 -15.09 -4.98 4.24
N HIS A 60 -16.01 -4.02 4.35
CA HIS A 60 -15.98 -3.02 5.43
C HIS A 60 -16.12 -3.62 6.83
N GLU A 61 -16.90 -4.69 6.95
CA GLU A 61 -17.17 -5.45 8.18
C GLU A 61 -15.93 -6.14 8.75
N HIS A 62 -14.95 -6.33 7.87
CA HIS A 62 -13.78 -7.13 8.11
C HIS A 62 -12.55 -6.28 8.44
N TYR A 63 -12.50 -4.98 8.09
CA TYR A 63 -11.32 -4.13 8.37
C TYR A 63 -10.92 -4.05 9.85
N LEU A 64 -11.86 -4.31 10.78
CA LEU A 64 -11.65 -4.26 12.23
C LEU A 64 -11.79 -5.62 12.92
N SER A 65 -12.09 -6.69 12.17
CA SER A 65 -12.27 -8.05 12.70
C SER A 65 -11.49 -9.04 11.83
N LEU A 66 -10.56 -9.78 12.44
CA LEU A 66 -9.83 -10.83 11.73
C LEU A 66 -10.80 -11.99 11.45
N SER A 67 -11.25 -12.13 10.21
CA SER A 67 -12.06 -13.28 9.78
C SER A 67 -11.15 -14.40 9.27
N GLU A 68 -11.38 -15.63 9.72
CA GLU A 68 -10.71 -16.83 9.17
C GLU A 68 -11.23 -17.20 7.76
N GLU A 69 -12.31 -16.56 7.29
CA GLU A 69 -12.92 -16.84 5.99
C GLU A 69 -12.21 -16.14 4.81
N ILE A 70 -11.20 -15.31 5.09
CA ILE A 70 -10.54 -14.55 4.03
C ILE A 70 -9.46 -15.36 3.34
N ASP A 71 -9.66 -15.55 2.04
CA ASP A 71 -8.72 -16.23 1.17
C ASP A 71 -7.59 -15.29 0.72
N PHE A 72 -6.42 -15.48 1.34
CA PHE A 72 -5.19 -14.78 0.96
C PHE A 72 -4.44 -15.45 -0.20
N SER A 73 -4.93 -16.57 -0.76
CA SER A 73 -4.20 -17.36 -1.76
C SER A 73 -3.83 -16.55 -3.01
N GLY A 74 -4.74 -15.70 -3.48
CA GLY A 74 -4.50 -14.75 -4.57
C GLY A 74 -3.37 -13.79 -4.25
N ALA A 75 -3.45 -13.11 -3.10
CA ALA A 75 -2.43 -12.16 -2.68
C ALA A 75 -1.07 -12.82 -2.42
N ALA A 76 -1.05 -14.02 -1.83
CA ALA A 76 0.16 -14.80 -1.63
C ALA A 76 0.82 -15.20 -2.96
N TYR A 77 0.01 -15.52 -3.98
CA TYR A 77 0.53 -15.78 -5.32
C TYR A 77 1.22 -14.54 -5.92
N PHE A 78 0.58 -13.38 -5.88
CA PHE A 78 1.17 -12.14 -6.41
C PHE A 78 2.39 -11.70 -5.60
N LEU A 79 2.36 -11.83 -4.26
CA LEU A 79 3.53 -11.60 -3.43
C LEU A 79 4.71 -12.46 -3.91
N ARG A 80 4.52 -13.76 -4.06
CA ARG A 80 5.58 -14.67 -4.51
C ARG A 80 6.08 -14.30 -5.91
N LEU A 81 5.19 -13.92 -6.82
CA LEU A 81 5.53 -13.49 -8.17
C LEU A 81 6.44 -12.25 -8.15
N PHE A 82 6.06 -11.21 -7.41
CA PHE A 82 6.83 -9.97 -7.37
C PHE A 82 8.09 -10.08 -6.50
N ALA A 83 8.04 -10.78 -5.37
CA ALA A 83 9.24 -11.05 -4.57
C ALA A 83 10.31 -11.77 -5.39
N LYS A 84 9.92 -12.81 -6.15
CA LYS A 84 10.85 -13.52 -7.04
C LYS A 84 11.47 -12.58 -8.08
N ARG A 85 10.64 -11.78 -8.76
CA ARG A 85 11.10 -10.80 -9.75
C ARG A 85 12.04 -9.76 -9.16
N THR A 86 11.73 -9.24 -7.98
CA THR A 86 12.57 -8.25 -7.29
C THR A 86 13.91 -8.85 -6.86
N LEU A 87 13.95 -10.09 -6.39
CA LEU A 87 15.19 -10.78 -6.06
C LEU A 87 16.05 -11.11 -7.29
N GLU A 88 15.43 -11.46 -8.41
CA GLU A 88 16.14 -11.84 -9.65
C GLU A 88 16.61 -10.63 -10.48
N HIS A 89 15.87 -9.53 -10.46
CA HIS A 89 16.07 -8.41 -11.38
C HIS A 89 16.19 -7.04 -10.69
N GLY A 90 16.00 -6.98 -9.37
CA GLY A 90 15.87 -5.72 -8.65
C GLY A 90 14.51 -5.04 -8.86
N LEU A 91 14.39 -3.84 -8.32
CA LEU A 91 13.25 -2.95 -8.54
C LEU A 91 13.39 -2.22 -9.89
N PRO A 92 12.27 -1.75 -10.48
CA PRO A 92 12.34 -0.84 -11.62
C PRO A 92 13.22 0.39 -11.32
N PRO A 93 13.84 1.03 -12.33
CA PRO A 93 14.66 2.21 -12.11
C PRO A 93 13.92 3.31 -11.34
N LYS A 94 14.63 4.00 -10.45
CA LYS A 94 14.08 5.09 -9.60
C LYS A 94 12.88 4.66 -8.74
N THR A 95 12.86 3.40 -8.32
CA THR A 95 11.86 2.84 -7.42
C THR A 95 12.53 2.35 -6.16
N ASP A 96 12.01 2.75 -5.00
CA ASP A 96 12.55 2.37 -3.69
C ASP A 96 11.73 1.21 -3.08
N LEU A 97 10.43 1.11 -3.42
CA LEU A 97 9.58 -0.01 -3.03
C LEU A 97 8.44 -0.28 -4.04
N LEU A 98 7.87 -1.48 -4.00
CA LEU A 98 6.62 -1.79 -4.67
C LEU A 98 5.45 -1.78 -3.68
N LYS A 99 4.40 -1.06 -4.01
CA LYS A 99 3.10 -1.17 -3.37
C LYS A 99 2.18 -2.03 -4.24
N ILE A 100 1.59 -3.06 -3.65
CA ILE A 100 0.74 -4.02 -4.35
C ILE A 100 -0.62 -4.09 -3.66
N ASP A 101 -1.69 -3.87 -4.40
CA ASP A 101 -3.06 -4.04 -3.91
C ASP A 101 -3.80 -5.09 -4.73
N VAL A 102 -4.35 -6.06 -4.03
CA VAL A 102 -4.94 -7.27 -4.59
C VAL A 102 -6.46 -7.22 -4.37
N PRO A 103 -7.29 -7.29 -5.42
CA PRO A 103 -8.75 -7.38 -5.27
C PRO A 103 -9.19 -8.63 -4.50
N THR A 104 -10.30 -8.57 -3.77
CA THR A 104 -10.76 -9.63 -2.84
C THR A 104 -10.89 -11.02 -3.49
N ARG A 105 -11.23 -11.09 -4.78
CA ARG A 105 -11.44 -12.34 -5.52
C ARG A 105 -10.33 -12.63 -6.54
N ALA A 106 -9.15 -12.02 -6.35
CA ALA A 106 -8.04 -12.23 -7.26
C ALA A 106 -7.60 -13.70 -7.23
N THR A 107 -7.40 -14.28 -8.41
CA THR A 107 -6.84 -15.61 -8.60
C THR A 107 -5.50 -15.49 -9.30
N ARG A 108 -4.81 -16.61 -9.51
CA ARG A 108 -3.56 -16.67 -10.28
C ARG A 108 -3.72 -16.18 -11.73
N ALA A 109 -4.95 -16.21 -12.27
CA ALA A 109 -5.28 -15.76 -13.61
C ALA A 109 -5.71 -14.28 -13.66
N THR A 110 -5.92 -13.63 -12.51
CA THR A 110 -6.27 -12.21 -12.47
C THR A 110 -5.13 -11.39 -13.09
N PRO A 111 -5.40 -10.50 -14.05
CA PRO A 111 -4.36 -9.66 -14.61
C PRO A 111 -3.85 -8.66 -13.56
N TRP A 112 -2.65 -8.17 -13.76
CA TRP A 112 -2.06 -7.10 -12.95
C TRP A 112 -1.61 -5.95 -13.86
N ARG A 113 -1.51 -4.75 -13.28
CA ARG A 113 -1.18 -3.53 -14.01
C ARG A 113 -0.18 -2.69 -13.23
N TRP A 114 0.80 -2.13 -13.94
CA TRP A 114 1.57 -1.02 -13.41
C TRP A 114 0.67 0.20 -13.24
N THR A 115 0.65 0.75 -12.04
CA THR A 115 -0.25 1.83 -11.67
C THR A 115 0.53 2.99 -11.09
N ARG A 116 -0.03 4.19 -11.17
CA ARG A 116 0.39 5.30 -10.31
C ARG A 116 -0.47 5.35 -9.05
N LEU A 117 0.01 6.04 -8.03
CA LEU A 117 -0.82 6.38 -6.88
C LEU A 117 -1.90 7.38 -7.32
N SER A 118 -3.17 7.10 -7.03
CA SER A 118 -4.24 8.09 -7.26
C SER A 118 -4.05 9.33 -6.38
N GLN A 119 -4.36 10.50 -6.93
CA GLN A 119 -4.44 11.76 -6.18
C GLN A 119 -5.82 11.96 -5.53
N ARG A 120 -6.62 10.89 -5.42
CA ARG A 120 -7.88 10.91 -4.70
C ARG A 120 -7.75 10.11 -3.42
N ARG A 121 -8.26 10.67 -2.32
CA ARG A 121 -8.47 9.91 -1.08
C ARG A 121 -9.50 8.82 -1.35
N TYR A 122 -9.09 7.58 -1.14
CA TYR A 122 -9.99 6.45 -1.21
C TYR A 122 -10.76 6.27 0.11
N PHE A 123 -10.05 6.29 1.24
CA PHE A 123 -10.65 6.30 2.56
C PHE A 123 -10.96 7.73 3.00
N LEU A 124 -12.23 7.99 3.30
CA LEU A 124 -12.74 9.30 3.69
C LEU A 124 -13.04 9.28 5.20
N PRO A 125 -12.38 10.13 6.01
CA PRO A 125 -12.57 10.13 7.45
C PRO A 125 -13.99 10.58 7.82
N VAL A 126 -14.60 9.87 8.76
CA VAL A 126 -15.92 10.18 9.31
C VAL A 126 -15.73 10.56 10.78
N LYS A 127 -16.24 11.74 11.16
CA LYS A 127 -16.17 12.22 12.54
C LYS A 127 -16.87 11.24 13.49
N PRO A 128 -16.33 11.00 14.70
CA PRO A 128 -17.02 10.22 15.71
C PRO A 128 -18.34 10.89 16.10
N GLN A 129 -19.39 10.11 16.30
CA GLN A 129 -20.62 10.60 16.91
C GLN A 129 -20.40 10.67 18.43
N ARG A 130 -20.26 11.90 18.95
CA ARG A 130 -20.06 12.16 20.38
C ARG A 130 -21.16 13.07 20.90
N ARG A 131 -21.51 12.93 22.19
CA ARG A 131 -22.42 13.86 22.88
C ARG A 131 -21.66 15.10 23.36
N ARG A 132 -20.43 14.92 23.85
CA ARG A 132 -19.49 15.99 24.24
C ARG A 132 -18.12 15.77 23.59
N PRO A 133 -17.33 16.83 23.33
CA PRO A 133 -15.99 16.68 22.73
C PRO A 133 -15.04 15.77 23.52
N THR A 134 -15.19 15.72 24.84
CA THR A 134 -14.38 14.92 25.78
C THR A 134 -14.80 13.45 25.86
N ASP A 135 -15.96 13.09 25.30
CA ASP A 135 -16.38 11.69 25.30
C ASP A 135 -15.45 10.86 24.39
N PRO A 136 -15.11 9.62 24.76
CA PRO A 136 -14.34 8.74 23.89
C PRO A 136 -15.04 8.56 22.54
N GLY A 137 -14.26 8.55 21.46
CA GLY A 137 -14.76 8.20 20.14
C GLY A 137 -13.63 8.07 19.14
N ALA A 138 -13.58 6.93 18.44
CA ALA A 138 -12.61 6.70 17.39
C ALA A 138 -13.06 7.37 16.07
N MET A 139 -12.11 7.84 15.27
CA MET A 139 -12.40 8.27 13.91
C MET A 139 -12.92 7.07 13.10
N GLY A 140 -14.06 7.25 12.43
CA GLY A 140 -14.54 6.29 11.46
C GLY A 140 -14.00 6.59 10.07
N PHE A 141 -14.36 5.77 9.10
CA PHE A 141 -14.10 6.04 7.70
C PHE A 141 -15.21 5.45 6.82
N THR A 142 -15.42 6.05 5.66
CA THR A 142 -16.13 5.46 4.52
C THR A 142 -15.16 5.33 3.34
N THR A 143 -15.61 4.69 2.26
CA THR A 143 -14.83 4.58 1.03
C THR A 143 -15.40 5.46 -0.06
N LEU A 144 -14.56 5.84 -1.03
CA LEU A 144 -15.02 6.52 -2.24
C LEU A 144 -16.00 5.63 -3.00
N GLU A 145 -17.15 6.19 -3.36
CA GLU A 145 -18.23 5.51 -4.09
C GLU A 145 -18.33 5.94 -5.56
N ASN A 146 -17.94 7.18 -5.88
CA ASN A 146 -17.92 7.69 -7.25
C ASN A 146 -16.47 7.69 -7.79
N PHE A 147 -16.26 6.98 -8.90
CA PHE A 147 -14.96 6.83 -9.56
C PHE A 147 -14.81 7.62 -10.87
N ASP A 148 -15.77 8.47 -11.25
CA ASP A 148 -15.79 9.20 -12.53
C ASP A 148 -14.56 10.09 -12.72
N GLN A 149 -14.02 10.61 -11.62
CA GLN A 149 -12.83 11.48 -11.59
C GLN A 149 -11.57 10.76 -11.12
N VAL A 150 -11.62 9.43 -10.96
CA VAL A 150 -10.45 8.63 -10.62
C VAL A 150 -9.70 8.31 -11.91
N GLU A 151 -8.38 8.37 -11.83
CA GLU A 151 -7.55 8.34 -13.02
C GLU A 151 -7.37 6.90 -13.48
N ARG A 152 -7.55 6.63 -14.79
CA ARG A 152 -7.66 5.26 -15.33
C ARG A 152 -6.40 4.41 -15.14
N ASP A 153 -5.25 5.06 -14.99
CA ASP A 153 -3.95 4.45 -14.74
C ASP A 153 -3.60 4.34 -13.24
N SER A 154 -4.53 4.69 -12.34
CA SER A 154 -4.30 4.66 -10.91
C SER A 154 -4.58 3.31 -10.26
N ASP A 155 -4.02 3.13 -9.06
CA ASP A 155 -4.28 2.00 -8.17
C ASP A 155 -5.76 1.88 -7.78
N VAL A 156 -6.42 3.00 -7.47
CA VAL A 156 -7.86 3.02 -7.16
C VAL A 156 -8.67 2.46 -8.33
N TYR A 157 -8.40 2.93 -9.56
CA TYR A 157 -9.13 2.48 -10.75
C TYR A 157 -8.89 0.99 -11.03
N ALA A 158 -7.62 0.57 -10.97
CA ALA A 158 -7.24 -0.82 -11.19
C ALA A 158 -7.98 -1.78 -10.24
N VAL A 159 -8.03 -1.48 -8.94
CA VAL A 159 -8.62 -2.39 -7.94
C VAL A 159 -10.14 -2.25 -7.87
N ARG A 160 -10.68 -1.03 -7.82
CA ARG A 160 -12.10 -0.79 -7.55
C ARG A 160 -12.98 -0.81 -8.79
N VAL A 161 -12.43 -0.50 -9.97
CA VAL A 161 -13.20 -0.45 -11.22
C VAL A 161 -12.89 -1.65 -12.11
N ASP A 162 -11.62 -1.89 -12.40
CA ASP A 162 -11.23 -2.96 -13.34
C ASP A 162 -11.04 -4.32 -12.65
N HIS A 163 -10.99 -4.36 -11.32
CA HIS A 163 -10.75 -5.55 -10.50
C HIS A 163 -9.48 -6.33 -10.90
N VAL A 164 -8.41 -5.59 -11.19
CA VAL A 164 -7.09 -6.11 -11.51
C VAL A 164 -6.10 -5.77 -10.39
N VAL A 165 -5.03 -6.57 -10.26
CA VAL A 165 -3.99 -6.32 -9.25
C VAL A 165 -3.22 -5.05 -9.60
N SER A 166 -3.14 -4.12 -8.67
CA SER A 166 -2.37 -2.88 -8.79
C SER A 166 -0.95 -3.11 -8.34
N VAL A 167 0.02 -2.61 -9.11
CA VAL A 167 1.45 -2.62 -8.77
C VAL A 167 1.98 -1.21 -8.98
N THR A 168 2.16 -0.48 -7.88
CA THR A 168 2.59 0.91 -7.89
C THR A 168 4.05 1.01 -7.43
N PRO A 169 4.99 1.40 -8.30
CA PRO A 169 6.34 1.75 -7.86
C PRO A 169 6.30 3.06 -7.07
N LEU A 170 6.90 3.09 -5.89
CA LEU A 170 7.00 4.28 -5.06
C LEU A 170 8.46 4.65 -4.81
N THR A 171 8.69 5.93 -4.55
CA THR A 171 9.98 6.48 -4.14
C THR A 171 9.85 7.22 -2.81
N LEU A 172 10.97 7.32 -2.07
CA LEU A 172 11.12 8.11 -0.86
C LEU A 172 11.33 9.59 -1.15
N ASP A 173 11.65 9.97 -2.39
CA ASP A 173 11.80 11.37 -2.75
C ASP A 173 10.45 12.09 -2.73
N MET A 174 10.20 12.75 -1.60
CA MET A 174 9.03 13.61 -1.39
C MET A 174 9.32 15.07 -1.74
N THR A 175 10.48 15.38 -2.32
CA THR A 175 10.79 16.72 -2.81
C THR A 175 9.81 17.03 -3.94
N ALA A 176 9.10 18.16 -3.83
CA ALA A 176 8.20 18.58 -4.89
C ALA A 176 8.98 18.73 -6.22
N PRO A 177 8.43 18.27 -7.36
CA PRO A 177 9.11 18.32 -8.65
C PRO A 177 9.06 19.74 -9.24
N ILE A 178 9.65 20.69 -8.51
CA ILE A 178 9.72 22.11 -8.85
C ILE A 178 11.18 22.51 -9.04
N ALA A 179 11.41 23.47 -9.92
CA ALA A 179 12.74 24.05 -10.06
C ALA A 179 13.05 24.89 -8.81
N LEU A 180 13.84 24.37 -7.88
CA LEU A 180 14.15 25.07 -6.62
C LEU A 180 14.75 26.47 -6.84
N ALA A 181 15.48 26.66 -7.95
CA ALA A 181 16.04 27.94 -8.35
C ALA A 181 14.98 29.02 -8.70
N THR A 182 13.72 28.64 -8.93
CA THR A 182 12.63 29.60 -9.20
C THR A 182 11.87 30.00 -7.93
N LEU A 183 12.25 29.46 -6.77
CA LEU A 183 11.63 29.84 -5.51
C LEU A 183 12.15 31.22 -5.07
N PRO A 184 11.28 32.09 -4.53
CA PRO A 184 11.72 33.33 -3.94
C PRO A 184 12.62 33.05 -2.73
N HIS A 185 13.61 33.91 -2.52
CA HIS A 185 14.45 33.92 -1.32
C HIS A 185 13.78 34.70 -0.18
#